data_AF-A0A7Y4VE86-F1
#
_entry.id   AF-A0A7Y4VE86-F1
#
_cell.length_a   1.000
_cell.length_b   1.000
_cell.length_c   1.000
_cell.angle_alpha   90.00
_cell.angle_beta   90.00
_cell.angle_gamma   90.00
#
_symmetry.space_group_name_H-M   'P 1'
#
loop_
_entity.id
_entity.type
_entity.pdbx_description
1 polymer ?
#
loop_
_entity_poly.entity_id
_entity_poly.type
_entity_poly.pdbx_seq_one_letter_code
_entity_poly.pdbx_strand_id
1 'polypeptide(L)'
;MQTRVCRIRILSRHGPCMEAVMRKIMDCLLALQKLQFDVRVRLTAVQAELEKLRAEVPPTILAHYERLVGRGKKGVALARNGVCSECHLRITGGKLVGLSAGTDIQLCDNCGRYLYLPETAPVGLAETKALPTAAIKRTPREAVYHVA
;
A
#
# COMPACT_ATOMS: atom_id res chain seq x y z
N MET A 1 -23.02 -75.62 43.18
CA MET A 1 -21.94 -75.64 42.16
C MET A 1 -22.57 -75.53 40.78
N GLN A 2 -22.14 -74.53 39.99
CA GLN A 2 -22.33 -74.30 38.54
C GLN A 2 -22.75 -72.86 38.25
N THR A 3 -21.76 -71.98 38.22
CA THR A 3 -21.85 -70.63 37.66
C THR A 3 -21.87 -70.73 36.13
N ARG A 4 -22.92 -70.18 35.52
CA ARG A 4 -23.06 -70.09 34.06
C ARG A 4 -22.02 -69.13 33.50
N VAL A 5 -21.31 -69.62 32.50
CA VAL A 5 -20.27 -68.94 31.71
C VAL A 5 -20.87 -67.70 31.03
N CYS A 6 -20.51 -66.52 31.52
CA CYS A 6 -20.76 -65.27 30.79
C CYS A 6 -19.75 -65.20 29.63
N ARG A 7 -20.21 -65.55 28.43
CA ARG A 7 -19.41 -65.58 27.21
C ARG A 7 -19.19 -64.15 26.73
N ILE A 8 -18.27 -63.44 27.38
CA ILE A 8 -17.81 -62.11 26.95
C ILE A 8 -17.02 -62.30 25.67
N ARG A 9 -17.59 -61.78 24.58
CA ARG A 9 -16.99 -61.67 23.25
C ARG A 9 -15.83 -60.66 23.37
N ILE A 10 -14.61 -61.18 23.54
CA ILE A 10 -13.38 -60.38 23.44
C ILE A 10 -13.20 -60.04 21.96
N LEU A 11 -13.55 -58.83 21.54
CA LEU A 11 -13.00 -58.22 20.34
C LEU A 11 -12.56 -56.79 20.65
N SER A 12 -11.27 -56.57 20.41
CA SER A 12 -10.63 -55.28 20.12
C SER A 12 -10.26 -54.37 21.29
N ARG A 13 -9.20 -54.75 22.00
CA ARG A 13 -8.32 -53.80 22.72
C ARG A 13 -7.07 -53.55 21.85
N HIS A 14 -6.78 -52.27 21.56
CA HIS A 14 -5.60 -51.67 20.86
C HIS A 14 -5.63 -51.67 19.31
N GLY A 15 -5.67 -50.55 18.56
CA GLY A 15 -5.80 -49.12 18.91
C GLY A 15 -5.93 -48.23 17.64
N PRO A 16 -6.96 -47.37 17.51
CA PRO A 16 -7.16 -46.49 16.34
C PRO A 16 -6.22 -45.26 16.30
N CYS A 17 -5.12 -45.28 17.05
CA CYS A 17 -4.25 -44.11 17.21
C CYS A 17 -3.37 -43.86 15.99
N MET A 18 -2.73 -44.89 15.41
CA MET A 18 -1.76 -44.67 14.32
C MET A 18 -2.41 -44.42 12.96
N GLU A 19 -3.52 -45.07 12.65
CA GLU A 19 -4.21 -44.86 11.38
C GLU A 19 -4.86 -43.47 11.31
N ALA A 20 -5.50 -43.03 12.39
CA ALA A 20 -6.09 -41.69 12.47
C ALA A 20 -5.00 -40.59 12.44
N VAL A 21 -3.86 -40.82 13.11
CA VAL A 21 -2.72 -39.89 13.09
C VAL A 21 -2.11 -39.81 11.69
N MET A 22 -1.89 -40.94 11.01
CA MET A 22 -1.33 -40.96 9.66
C MET A 22 -2.24 -40.31 8.64
N ARG A 23 -3.56 -40.54 8.72
CA ARG A 23 -4.56 -39.87 7.88
C ARG A 23 -4.54 -38.36 8.06
N LYS A 24 -4.52 -37.89 9.32
CA LYS A 24 -4.42 -36.46 9.64
C LYS A 24 -3.14 -35.83 9.09
N ILE A 25 -2.01 -36.54 9.16
CA ILE A 25 -0.75 -36.07 8.56
C ILE A 25 -0.90 -35.93 7.05
N MET A 26 -1.47 -36.92 6.36
CA MET A 26 -1.69 -36.85 4.91
C MET A 26 -2.65 -35.71 4.52
N ASP A 27 -3.72 -35.49 5.29
CA ASP A 27 -4.64 -34.37 5.08
C ASP A 27 -3.91 -33.02 5.24
N CYS A 28 -3.06 -32.89 6.27
CA CYS A 28 -2.23 -31.71 6.46
C CYS A 28 -1.23 -31.50 5.32
N LEU A 29 -0.57 -32.56 4.84
CA LEU A 29 0.35 -32.48 3.71
C LEU A 29 -0.36 -32.06 2.42
N LEU A 30 -1.55 -32.59 2.17
CA LEU A 30 -2.37 -32.20 1.02
C LEU A 30 -2.81 -30.73 1.11
N ALA A 31 -3.22 -30.27 2.29
CA ALA A 31 -3.56 -28.87 2.53
C ALA A 31 -2.35 -27.94 2.32
N LEU A 32 -1.17 -28.33 2.84
CA LEU A 32 0.07 -27.59 2.64
C LEU A 32 0.44 -27.50 1.16
N GLN A 33 0.37 -28.62 0.45
CA GLN A 33 0.64 -28.68 -0.99
C GLN A 33 -0.25 -27.68 -1.74
N LYS A 34 -1.57 -27.73 -1.51
CA LYS A 34 -2.52 -26.80 -2.14
C LYS A 34 -2.13 -25.34 -1.90
N LEU A 35 -1.88 -24.97 -0.64
CA LEU A 35 -1.50 -23.59 -0.29
C LEU A 35 -0.18 -23.17 -0.95
N GLN A 36 0.84 -24.03 -0.99
CA GLN A 36 2.13 -23.71 -1.61
C GLN A 36 2.02 -23.47 -3.12
N PHE A 37 1.29 -24.33 -3.83
CA PHE A 37 1.06 -24.17 -5.26
C PHE A 37 0.17 -22.96 -5.56
N ASP A 38 -0.89 -22.73 -4.78
CA ASP A 38 -1.77 -21.57 -4.93
C ASP A 38 -1.04 -20.25 -4.68
N VAL A 39 -0.19 -20.18 -3.66
CA VAL A 39 0.62 -18.99 -3.36
C VAL A 39 1.61 -18.74 -4.48
N ARG A 40 2.28 -19.78 -5.00
CA ARG A 40 3.20 -19.63 -6.14
C ARG A 40 2.49 -19.07 -7.37
N VAL A 41 1.34 -19.62 -7.73
CA VAL A 41 0.54 -19.14 -8.87
C VAL A 41 0.12 -17.69 -8.65
N ARG A 42 -0.38 -17.35 -7.46
CA ARG A 42 -0.75 -15.97 -7.12
C ARG A 42 0.43 -15.01 -7.19
N LEU A 43 1.60 -15.39 -6.67
CA LEU A 43 2.81 -14.58 -6.75
C LEU A 43 3.23 -14.32 -8.20
N THR A 44 3.21 -15.34 -9.05
CA THR A 44 3.55 -15.16 -10.48
C THR A 44 2.56 -14.25 -11.21
N ALA A 45 1.25 -14.38 -10.91
CA ALA A 45 0.23 -13.51 -11.49
C ALA A 45 0.41 -12.04 -11.03
N VAL A 46 0.63 -11.83 -9.73
CA VAL A 46 0.87 -10.49 -9.16
C VAL A 46 2.16 -9.87 -9.71
N GLN A 47 3.22 -10.66 -9.92
CA GLN A 47 4.46 -10.17 -10.55
C GLN A 47 4.21 -9.67 -11.98
N ALA A 48 3.47 -10.43 -12.79
CA ALA A 48 3.12 -10.02 -14.14
C ALA A 48 2.25 -8.74 -14.16
N GLU A 49 1.32 -8.59 -13.21
CA GLU A 49 0.54 -7.36 -13.04
C GLU A 49 1.40 -6.16 -12.63
N LEU A 50 2.34 -6.37 -11.69
CA LEU A 50 3.29 -5.33 -11.27
C LEU A 50 4.17 -4.86 -12.43
N GLU A 51 4.65 -5.77 -13.29
CA GLU A 51 5.45 -5.42 -14.47
C GLU A 51 4.66 -4.59 -15.49
N LYS A 52 3.38 -4.93 -15.72
CA LYS A 52 2.48 -4.14 -16.57
C LYS A 52 2.30 -2.73 -16.04
N LEU A 53 2.01 -2.58 -14.75
CA LEU A 53 1.84 -1.28 -14.11
C LEU A 53 3.14 -0.46 -14.12
N ARG A 54 4.30 -1.10 -13.95
CA ARG A 54 5.60 -0.42 -14.07
C ARG A 54 5.86 0.10 -15.48
N ALA A 55 5.40 -0.61 -16.52
CA ALA A 55 5.54 -0.18 -17.90
C ALA A 55 4.67 1.03 -18.26
N GLU A 56 3.54 1.22 -17.57
CA GLU A 56 2.64 2.36 -17.77
C GLU A 56 3.16 3.66 -17.12
N VAL A 57 4.03 3.55 -16.11
CA VAL A 57 4.52 4.71 -15.36
C VAL A 57 5.83 5.23 -15.96
N PRO A 58 5.97 6.54 -16.20
CA PRO A 58 7.22 7.13 -16.67
C PRO A 58 8.42 6.79 -15.76
N PRO A 59 9.61 6.51 -16.32
CA PRO A 59 10.74 5.98 -15.57
C PRO A 59 11.25 6.93 -14.48
N THR A 60 11.14 8.25 -14.71
CA THR A 60 11.53 9.28 -13.74
C THR A 60 10.67 9.23 -12.47
N ILE A 61 9.36 9.07 -12.64
CA ILE A 61 8.38 9.00 -11.56
C ILE A 61 8.55 7.69 -10.79
N LEU A 62 8.72 6.59 -11.54
CA LEU A 62 8.92 5.26 -10.99
C LEU A 62 10.19 5.18 -10.14
N ALA A 63 11.33 5.69 -10.62
CA ALA A 63 12.58 5.68 -9.87
C ALA A 63 12.46 6.40 -8.51
N HIS A 64 11.71 7.50 -8.46
CA HIS A 64 11.44 8.20 -7.21
C HIS A 64 10.49 7.42 -6.30
N TYR A 65 9.44 6.80 -6.84
CA TYR A 65 8.55 5.90 -6.11
C TYR A 65 9.32 4.72 -5.49
N GLU A 66 10.14 4.03 -6.27
CA GLU A 66 10.92 2.87 -5.82
C GLU A 66 11.94 3.25 -4.75
N ARG A 67 12.54 4.45 -4.83
CA ARG A 67 13.41 4.97 -3.77
C ARG A 67 12.67 5.11 -2.44
N LEU A 68 11.40 5.53 -2.45
CA LEU A 68 10.59 5.60 -1.23
C LEU A 68 10.26 4.21 -0.69
N VAL A 69 9.87 3.29 -1.57
CA VAL A 69 9.55 1.90 -1.21
C VAL A 69 10.77 1.17 -0.67
N GLY A 70 11.96 1.36 -1.26
CA GLY A 70 13.21 0.79 -0.76
C GLY A 70 13.60 1.27 0.65
N ARG A 71 13.04 2.40 1.10
CA ARG A 71 13.18 2.90 2.48
C ARG A 71 12.06 2.41 3.42
N GLY A 72 11.21 1.48 2.98
CA GLY A 72 10.05 1.00 3.73
C GLY A 72 8.91 2.00 3.84
N LYS A 73 8.91 3.07 3.02
CA LYS A 73 7.85 4.08 3.02
C LYS A 73 6.88 3.83 1.87
N LYS A 74 5.59 4.10 2.07
CA LYS A 74 4.63 4.18 0.97
C LYS A 74 5.03 5.29 0.00
N GLY A 75 4.91 5.06 -1.30
CA GLY A 75 5.26 6.03 -2.33
C GLY A 75 4.17 7.08 -2.62
N VAL A 76 2.91 6.77 -2.29
CA VAL A 76 1.73 7.62 -2.54
C VAL A 76 1.00 7.89 -1.23
N ALA A 77 0.48 9.11 -1.07
CA ALA A 77 -0.32 9.56 0.05
C ALA A 77 -1.62 10.20 -0.44
N LEU A 78 -2.70 10.01 0.32
CA LEU A 78 -3.97 10.65 0.03
C LEU A 78 -3.97 12.08 0.59
N ALA A 79 -4.42 13.03 -0.23
CA ALA A 79 -4.76 14.37 0.24
C ALA A 79 -6.21 14.35 0.76
N ARG A 80 -6.39 14.53 2.08
CA ARG A 80 -7.72 14.61 2.71
C ARG A 80 -7.84 15.92 3.46
N ASN A 81 -8.84 16.73 3.13
CA ASN A 81 -9.08 18.05 3.75
C ASN A 81 -7.82 18.95 3.78
N GLY A 82 -7.01 18.89 2.72
CA GLY A 82 -5.75 19.64 2.65
C GLY A 82 -4.59 19.09 3.50
N VAL A 83 -4.71 17.88 4.04
CA VAL A 83 -3.70 17.21 4.86
C VAL A 83 -3.18 15.95 4.17
N CYS A 84 -1.86 15.72 4.25
CA CYS A 84 -1.24 14.48 3.78
C CYS A 84 -1.55 13.33 4.75
N SER A 85 -2.13 12.24 4.26
CA SER A 85 -2.51 11.09 5.09
C SER A 85 -1.33 10.34 5.72
N GLU A 86 -0.10 10.53 5.22
CA GLU A 86 1.07 9.73 5.62
C GLU A 86 2.06 10.50 6.50
N CYS A 87 2.04 11.82 6.51
CA CYS A 87 2.84 12.62 7.43
C CYS A 87 2.01 13.56 8.30
N HIS A 88 0.69 13.62 8.10
CA HIS A 88 -0.27 14.41 8.87
C HIS A 88 -0.01 15.93 8.89
N LEU A 89 0.83 16.43 7.99
CA LEU A 89 1.07 17.86 7.81
C LEU A 89 0.17 18.42 6.72
N ARG A 90 -0.12 19.72 6.84
CA ARG A 90 -0.87 20.46 5.82
C ARG A 90 -0.08 20.55 4.52
N ILE A 91 -0.80 20.35 3.42
CA ILE A 91 -0.28 20.51 2.07
C ILE A 91 -0.39 21.99 1.70
N THR A 92 0.62 22.50 1.01
CA THR A 92 0.65 23.88 0.53
C THR A 92 -0.53 24.15 -0.41
N GLY A 93 -1.22 25.30 -0.22
CA GLY A 93 -2.43 25.63 -0.98
C GLY A 93 -2.24 25.59 -2.50
N GLY A 94 -1.10 26.06 -3.01
CA GLY A 94 -0.78 25.98 -4.45
C GLY A 94 -0.76 24.53 -4.99
N LYS A 95 -0.29 23.57 -4.18
CA LYS A 95 -0.31 22.15 -4.56
C LYS A 95 -1.72 21.58 -4.52
N LEU A 96 -2.54 21.98 -3.54
CA LEU A 96 -3.94 21.56 -3.49
C LEU A 96 -4.73 22.07 -4.70
N VAL A 97 -4.50 23.32 -5.12
CA VAL A 97 -5.10 23.87 -6.35
C VAL A 97 -4.62 23.08 -7.58
N GLY A 98 -3.32 22.79 -7.69
CA GLY A 98 -2.78 21.97 -8.78
C GLY A 98 -3.32 20.54 -8.80
N LEU A 99 -3.48 19.92 -7.62
CA LEU A 99 -4.10 18.59 -7.44
C LEU A 99 -5.57 18.59 -7.88
N SER A 100 -6.35 19.57 -7.45
CA SER A 100 -7.76 19.69 -7.81
C SER A 100 -7.95 20.01 -9.30
N ALA A 101 -7.01 20.73 -9.92
CA ALA A 101 -7.02 21.00 -11.35
C ALA A 101 -6.55 19.82 -12.22
N GLY A 102 -5.97 18.77 -11.61
CA GLY A 102 -5.47 17.59 -12.32
C GLY A 102 -4.38 17.87 -13.34
N THR A 103 -3.73 19.05 -13.26
CA THR A 103 -2.82 19.53 -14.31
C THR A 103 -1.41 18.96 -14.15
N ASP A 104 -1.02 18.57 -12.94
CA ASP A 104 0.34 18.11 -12.65
C ASP A 104 0.40 17.17 -11.42
N ILE A 105 1.45 16.35 -11.39
CA ILE A 105 1.72 15.38 -10.32
C ILE A 105 2.43 16.09 -9.16
N GLN A 106 1.72 16.26 -8.05
CA GLN A 106 2.25 16.96 -6.89
C GLN A 106 2.89 16.02 -5.86
N LEU A 107 4.01 16.46 -5.29
CA LEU A 107 4.69 15.80 -4.17
C LEU A 107 4.39 16.51 -2.85
N CYS A 108 4.36 15.79 -1.74
CA CYS A 108 4.32 16.39 -0.41
C CYS A 108 5.66 17.06 -0.07
N ASP A 109 5.64 18.33 0.35
CA ASP A 109 6.84 19.10 0.75
C ASP A 109 7.61 18.47 1.91
N ASN A 110 6.90 17.80 2.83
CA ASN A 110 7.49 17.27 4.04
C ASN A 110 8.02 15.84 3.89
N CYS A 111 7.23 14.94 3.30
CA CYS A 111 7.59 13.52 3.23
C CYS A 111 7.99 13.04 1.84
N GLY A 112 7.85 13.90 0.82
CA GLY A 112 8.20 13.60 -0.55
C GLY A 112 7.28 12.58 -1.23
N ARG A 113 6.14 12.19 -0.67
CA ARG A 113 5.23 11.22 -1.32
C ARG A 113 4.39 11.88 -2.41
N TYR A 114 4.03 11.11 -3.44
CA TYR A 114 3.05 11.55 -4.44
C TYR A 114 1.68 11.75 -3.80
N LEU A 115 1.05 12.88 -4.10
CA LEU A 115 -0.27 13.22 -3.57
C LEU A 115 -1.35 12.77 -4.56
N TYR A 116 -2.38 12.13 -4.04
CA TYR A 116 -3.57 11.75 -4.80
C TYR A 116 -4.83 12.29 -4.12
N LEU A 117 -5.70 12.93 -4.89
CA LEU A 117 -6.98 13.42 -4.43
C LEU A 117 -8.08 12.51 -5.00
N PRO A 118 -8.71 11.64 -4.18
CA PRO A 118 -9.82 10.82 -4.65
C PRO A 118 -11.05 11.71 -4.89
N GLU A 119 -11.73 11.50 -6.02
CA GLU A 119 -12.85 12.34 -6.48
C GLU A 119 -14.13 12.21 -5.62
N THR A 120 -14.11 11.39 -4.57
CA THR A 120 -15.24 11.19 -3.65
C THR A 120 -14.87 11.49 -2.20
N ALA A 121 -14.71 12.78 -1.93
CA ALA A 121 -15.12 13.37 -0.66
C ALA A 121 -15.67 14.77 -1.00
N PRO A 122 -16.93 15.11 -0.64
CA PRO A 122 -17.51 16.39 -1.00
C PRO A 122 -16.66 17.50 -0.39
N VAL A 123 -15.85 18.13 -1.24
CA VAL A 123 -15.18 19.39 -0.94
C VAL A 123 -16.32 20.40 -0.89
N GLY A 124 -16.75 20.73 0.33
CA GLY A 124 -17.59 21.89 0.56
C GLY A 124 -16.89 23.10 -0.03
N LEU A 125 -17.37 23.54 -1.18
CA LEU A 125 -16.99 24.79 -1.81
C LEU A 125 -17.33 25.92 -0.85
N ALA A 126 -16.31 26.47 -0.22
CA ALA A 126 -16.36 27.81 0.33
C ALA A 126 -15.54 28.70 -0.60
N GLU A 127 -16.26 29.39 -1.48
CA GLU A 127 -15.71 30.40 -2.39
C GLU A 127 -15.02 31.50 -1.58
N THR A 128 -13.76 31.80 -1.93
CA THR A 128 -13.20 33.13 -1.69
C THR A 128 -12.59 33.65 -2.98
N LYS A 129 -13.47 34.36 -3.71
CA LYS A 129 -13.22 35.60 -4.46
C LYS A 129 -11.73 35.96 -4.66
N ALA A 130 -11.34 35.97 -5.93
CA ALA A 130 -10.10 36.54 -6.43
C ALA A 130 -9.77 37.90 -5.79
N LEU A 131 -8.52 38.08 -5.40
CA LEU A 131 -7.98 39.40 -5.04
C LEU A 131 -6.90 39.77 -6.08
N PRO A 132 -6.85 41.05 -6.53
CA PRO A 132 -6.11 41.46 -7.71
C PRO A 132 -4.60 41.44 -7.46
N THR A 133 -3.84 41.17 -8.52
CA THR A 133 -2.39 41.32 -8.59
C THR A 133 -2.00 42.79 -8.39
N ALA A 134 -1.69 43.15 -7.14
CA ALA A 134 -1.00 44.39 -6.83
C ALA A 134 0.49 44.24 -7.18
N ALA A 135 0.97 45.15 -8.04
CA ALA A 135 2.33 45.20 -8.53
C ALA A 135 3.37 45.38 -7.41
N ILE A 136 4.28 44.42 -7.26
CA ILE A 136 5.48 44.57 -6.43
C ILE A 136 6.54 45.27 -7.29
N LYS A 137 6.79 46.56 -7.03
CA LYS A 137 7.94 47.28 -7.59
C LYS A 137 9.21 46.73 -6.96
N ARG A 138 10.04 46.03 -7.74
CA ARG A 138 11.40 45.65 -7.33
C ARG A 138 12.31 46.84 -7.58
N THR A 139 12.89 47.39 -6.53
CA THR A 139 13.98 48.38 -6.66
C THR A 139 15.27 47.67 -7.11
N PRO A 140 16.14 48.31 -7.91
CA PRO A 140 17.41 47.71 -8.31
C PRO A 140 18.36 47.64 -7.10
N ARG A 141 18.98 46.49 -6.85
CA ARG A 141 20.20 46.43 -6.03
C ARG A 141 21.38 46.75 -6.93
N GLU A 142 21.94 47.95 -6.80
CA GLU A 142 23.23 48.29 -7.39
C GLU A 142 24.34 47.42 -6.79
N ALA A 143 25.25 47.03 -7.66
CA ALA A 143 26.32 46.07 -7.46
C ALA A 143 27.62 46.75 -7.02
N VAL A 144 28.42 46.09 -6.20
CA VAL A 144 29.86 46.39 -6.12
C VAL A 144 30.63 45.06 -5.99
N TYR A 145 31.21 44.61 -7.09
CA TYR A 145 32.37 43.71 -7.07
C TYR A 145 33.61 44.60 -7.19
N HIS A 146 34.46 44.61 -6.17
CA HIS A 146 35.82 45.16 -6.28
C HIS A 146 36.74 44.08 -6.85
N VAL A 147 37.39 44.39 -7.96
CA VAL A 147 38.52 43.65 -8.53
C VAL A 147 39.79 44.41 -8.14
N ALA A 148 40.70 43.73 -7.46
CA ALA A 148 42.12 44.06 -7.37
C ALA A 148 42.89 42.75 -7.18
#